data_AF-D5VJ69-F1
#
_entry.id   AF-D5VJ69-F1
#
_cell.length_a   1.000
_cell.length_b   1.000
_cell.length_c   1.000
_cell.angle_alpha   90.00
_cell.angle_beta   90.00
_cell.angle_gamma   90.00
#
_symmetry.space_group_name_H-M   'P 1'
#
loop_
_entity.id
_entity.type
_entity.pdbx_description
1 polymer ?
#
loop_
_entity_poly.entity_id
_entity_poly.type
_entity_poly.pdbx_seq_one_letter_code
_entity_poly.pdbx_strand_id
1 'polypeptide(L)' 'MSVPLIPARLRKLLGSIAVMAVLFAWIWVFTSLYDRLPQNRVVHLAYFVALGMGWILPVIPLISWMGKADKPVVK' A
#
# COMPACT_ATOMS: atom_id res chain seq x y z
N MET A 1 23.79 -1.20 21.69
CA MET A 1 22.32 -1.21 21.53
C MET A 1 21.97 -0.23 20.43
N SER A 2 21.45 -0.68 19.29
CA SER A 2 21.02 0.23 18.23
C SER A 2 19.62 0.75 18.54
N VAL A 3 19.53 2.04 18.85
CA VAL A 3 18.27 2.79 18.79
C VAL A 3 17.68 2.55 17.39
N PRO A 4 16.40 2.17 17.23
CA PRO A 4 15.81 2.11 15.91
C PRO A 4 15.98 3.48 15.24
N LEU A 5 16.63 3.52 14.08
CA LEU A 5 17.00 4.74 13.33
C LEU A 5 15.81 5.71 13.14
N ILE A 6 14.58 5.19 13.13
CA ILE A 6 13.35 5.95 12.96
C ILE A 6 12.42 5.68 14.15
N PRO A 7 12.07 6.70 14.96
CA PRO A 7 11.10 6.57 16.05
C PRO A 7 9.72 6.08 15.56
N ALA A 8 9.00 5.29 16.36
CA ALA A 8 7.69 4.76 15.97
C ALA A 8 6.67 5.81 15.48
N ARG A 9 6.63 7.00 16.09
CA ARG A 9 5.72 8.08 15.66
C ARG A 9 6.03 8.58 14.26
N LEU A 10 7.32 8.76 13.95
CA LEU A 10 7.77 9.19 12.63
C LEU A 10 7.55 8.09 11.58
N ARG A 11 7.74 6.82 11.96
CA ARG A 11 7.45 5.66 11.11
C ARG A 11 5.98 5.61 10.70
N LYS A 12 5.07 5.92 11.64
CA LYS A 12 3.62 6.00 11.35
C LYS A 12 3.28 7.15 10.41
N LEU A 13 3.91 8.33 10.57
CA LEU A 13 3.69 9.47 9.69
C LEU A 13 4.20 9.20 8.26
N LEU A 14 5.44 8.72 8.13
CA LEU A 14 6.01 8.37 6.83
C LEU A 14 5.22 7.24 6.16
N GLY A 15 4.82 6.26 6.96
CA GLY A 15 4.02 5.15 6.48
C GLY A 15 2.65 5.59 5.98
N SER A 16 1.95 6.51 6.66
CA SER A 16 0.66 7.01 6.17
C SER A 16 0.81 7.78 4.85
N ILE A 17 1.86 8.59 4.70
CA ILE A 17 2.16 9.30 3.46
C ILE A 17 2.47 8.29 2.34
N ALA A 18 3.28 7.28 2.62
CA ALA A 18 3.61 6.24 1.67
C ALA A 18 2.37 5.43 1.25
N VAL A 19 1.43 5.15 2.17
CA VAL A 19 0.15 4.47 1.84
C VAL A 19 -0.64 5.36 0.89
N MET A 20 -0.75 6.66 1.16
CA MET A 20 -1.42 7.59 0.23
C MET A 20 -0.78 7.58 -1.15
N ALA A 21 0.56 7.66 -1.24
CA ALA A 21 1.27 7.62 -2.51
C ALA A 21 0.99 6.32 -3.29
N VAL A 22 0.97 5.17 -2.59
CA VAL A 22 0.61 3.87 -3.18
C VAL A 22 -0.81 3.88 -3.72
N LEU A 23 -1.79 4.41 -2.96
CA LEU A 23 -3.17 4.47 -3.41
C LEU A 23 -3.33 5.39 -4.62
N PHE A 24 -2.68 6.55 -4.65
CA PHE A 24 -2.69 7.44 -5.82
C PHE A 24 -2.09 6.76 -7.06
N ALA A 25 -0.93 6.11 -6.90
CA ALA A 25 -0.31 5.35 -7.97
C ALA A 25 -1.23 4.20 -8.45
N TRP A 26 -1.91 3.52 -7.52
CA TRP A 26 -2.83 2.44 -7.85
C TRP A 26 -4.05 2.93 -8.63
N ILE A 27 -4.66 4.05 -8.21
CA ILE A 27 -5.76 4.69 -8.93
C ILE A 27 -5.31 5.08 -10.34
N TRP A 28 -4.12 5.67 -10.47
CA TRP A 28 -3.60 6.06 -11.78
C TRP A 28 -3.36 4.85 -12.70
N VAL A 29 -2.79 3.76 -12.19
CA VAL A 29 -2.65 2.49 -12.94
C VAL A 29 -4.03 1.93 -13.31
N PHE A 30 -4.97 1.95 -12.36
CA PHE A 30 -6.33 1.44 -12.55
C PHE A 30 -7.07 2.19 -13.67
N THR A 31 -7.00 3.52 -13.70
CA THR A 31 -7.71 4.30 -14.71
C THR A 31 -7.01 4.22 -16.06
N SER A 32 -5.68 4.35 -16.09
CA SER A 32 -4.92 4.31 -17.35
C SER A 32 -4.96 2.96 -18.07
N LEU A 33 -5.06 1.86 -17.33
CA LEU A 33 -5.13 0.52 -17.91
C LEU A 33 -6.56 0.16 -18.34
N TYR A 34 -7.59 0.74 -17.70
CA TYR A 34 -8.99 0.52 -18.09
C TYR A 34 -9.26 0.96 -19.53
N ASP A 35 -8.71 2.11 -19.94
CA ASP A 35 -8.89 2.66 -21.29
C ASP A 35 -8.31 1.77 -22.40
N ARG A 36 -7.50 0.78 -22.05
CA ARG A 36 -6.87 -0.16 -22.99
C ARG A 36 -7.58 -1.50 -23.07
N LEU A 37 -8.63 -1.72 -22.28
CA LEU A 37 -9.34 -2.99 -22.25
C LEU A 37 -10.27 -3.13 -23.46
N PRO A 38 -10.40 -4.35 -24.03
CA PRO A 38 -11.40 -4.61 -25.05
C PRO A 38 -12.81 -4.54 -24.45
N GLN A 39 -13.78 -4.13 -25.26
CA GLN A 39 -15.19 -3.97 -24.86
C GLN A 39 -15.87 -5.33 -24.60
N ASN A 40 -15.52 -5.97 -23.48
CA ASN A 40 -16.01 -7.29 -23.07
C ASN A 40 -16.34 -7.27 -21.57
N ARG A 41 -17.59 -7.62 -21.23
CA ARG A 41 -18.07 -7.61 -19.85
C ARG A 41 -17.30 -8.54 -18.92
N VAL A 42 -16.89 -9.72 -19.41
CA VAL A 42 -16.15 -10.70 -18.60
C VAL A 42 -14.75 -10.16 -18.31
N VAL A 43 -14.11 -9.53 -19.29
CA VAL A 43 -12.79 -8.90 -19.11
C VAL A 43 -12.87 -7.76 -18.11
N HIS A 44 -13.88 -6.90 -18.23
CA HIS A 44 -14.10 -5.82 -17.26
C HIS A 44 -14.34 -6.37 -15.86
N LEU A 45 -15.19 -7.39 -15.70
CA LEU A 45 -15.46 -8.00 -14.40
C LEU A 45 -14.17 -8.56 -13.77
N ALA A 46 -13.39 -9.33 -14.53
CA ALA A 46 -12.12 -9.88 -14.05
C ALA A 46 -11.14 -8.76 -13.66
N TYR A 47 -11.07 -7.70 -14.46
CA TYR A 47 -10.25 -6.52 -14.19
C TYR A 47 -10.63 -5.81 -12.88
N PHE A 48 -11.91 -5.52 -12.68
CA PHE A 48 -12.41 -4.87 -11.48
C PHE A 48 -12.17 -5.72 -10.23
N VAL A 49 -12.39 -7.04 -10.30
CA VAL A 49 -12.12 -7.94 -9.17
C VAL A 49 -10.62 -7.99 -8.86
N ALA A 50 -9.78 -8.21 -9.88
CA ALA A 50 -8.35 -8.39 -9.69
C ALA A 50 -7.67 -7.11 -9.16
N LEU A 51 -7.89 -5.96 -9.80
CA LEU A 51 -7.26 -4.71 -9.35
C LEU A 51 -7.99 -4.06 -8.16
N GLY A 52 -9.30 -4.27 -8.04
CA GLY A 52 -10.08 -3.79 -6.90
C GLY A 52 -9.73 -4.52 -5.59
N MET A 53 -9.26 -5.76 -5.66
CA MET A 53 -8.72 -6.48 -4.50
C MET A 53 -7.18 -6.41 -4.41
N GLY A 54 -6.50 -6.23 -5.54
CA GLY A 54 -5.04 -6.30 -5.65
C GLY A 54 -4.28 -5.15 -4.97
N TRP A 55 -4.91 -4.00 -4.72
CA TRP A 55 -4.26 -2.84 -4.08
C TRP A 55 -3.75 -3.13 -2.66
N ILE A 56 -4.25 -4.17 -2.01
CA ILE A 56 -3.83 -4.58 -0.68
C ILE A 56 -2.39 -5.09 -0.70
N LEU A 57 -1.94 -5.72 -1.79
CA LEU A 57 -0.59 -6.29 -1.94
C LEU A 57 0.52 -5.28 -1.65
N PRO A 58 0.55 -4.07 -2.26
CA PRO A 58 1.56 -3.06 -1.94
C PRO A 58 1.35 -2.39 -0.57
N VAL A 59 0.14 -2.42 0.00
CA VAL A 59 -0.17 -1.78 1.28
C VAL A 59 0.24 -2.63 2.49
N ILE A 60 0.07 -3.96 2.44
CA ILE A 60 0.47 -4.88 3.51
C ILE A 60 1.90 -4.68 4.04
N PRO A 61 2.96 -4.67 3.20
CA PRO A 61 4.33 -4.54 3.70
C PRO A 61 4.55 -3.19 4.40
N LEU A 62 3.85 -2.16 3.95
CA LEU A 62 3.91 -0.82 4.50
C LEU A 62 3.26 -0.76 5.88
N ILE A 63 2.06 -1.32 6.03
CA ILE A 63 1.37 -1.43 7.32
C ILE A 63 2.18 -2.28 8.30
N SER A 64 2.74 -3.41 7.84
CA SER A 64 3.59 -4.28 8.66
C SER A 64 4.82 -3.53 9.18
N TRP A 65 5.46 -2.72 8.34
CA TRP A 65 6.60 -1.87 8.74
C TRP A 65 6.20 -0.81 9.77
N MET A 66 5.06 -0.14 9.58
CA MET A 66 4.52 0.85 10.52
C MET A 66 4.14 0.24 11.88
N GLY A 67 3.67 -1.01 11.88
CA GLY A 67 3.21 -1.73 13.05
C GLY A 67 4.32 -2.30 13.93
N LYS A 68 5.57 -2.34 13.44
CA LYS A 68 6.71 -2.84 14.25
C LYS A 68 6.88 -1.98 15.50
N ALA A 69 6.68 -2.58 16.67
CA ALA A 69 6.94 -1.94 17.95
C ALA A 69 8.44 -1.63 18.11
N ASP A 70 8.75 -0.50 18.74
CA ASP A 70 10.12 -0.23 19.18
C ASP A 70 10.44 -1.20 20.33
N LYS A 71 11.63 -1.83 20.29
CA LYS A 71 12.04 -2.80 21.32
C LYS A 71 11.99 -2.12 22.69
N PRO A 72 11.37 -2.73 23.72
CA PRO A 72 11.34 -2.15 25.05
C PRO A 72 12.78 -1.94 25.53
N VAL A 73 13.07 -0.73 26.00
CA VAL A 73 14.31 -0.44 26.74
C VAL A 73 14.16 -1.19 28.05
N VAL A 74 14.70 -2.41 28.12
CA VAL A 74 14.83 -3.14 29.39
C VAL A 74 15.75 -2.27 30.25
N LYS A 75 15.19 -1.77 31.34
CA LYS A 75 15.89 -0.94 32.32
C LYS A 75 16.80 -1.80 33.18
#